data_AF-A0A1C4GBT8-F1
#
_entry.id   AF-A0A1C4GBT8-F1
#
_cell.length_a   1.000
_cell.length_b   1.000
_cell.length_c   1.000
_cell.angle_alpha   90.00
_cell.angle_beta   90.00
_cell.angle_gamma   90.00
#
_symmetry.space_group_name_H-M   'P 1'
#
loop_
_entity.id
_entity.type
_entity.pdbx_description
1 polymer ?
#
loop_
_entity_poly.entity_id
_entity_poly.type
_entity_poly.pdbx_seq_one_letter_code
_entity_poly.pdbx_strand_id
1 'polypeptide(L)'
;MSRSLLIAMSLTAASVSTAWAADAPTPTVGVAKFLSALNSSGGKPIEQLSVPDARQVLIGAQKGAKLPAADVTEKIITVNGKPLTLTIVKPQGATGTLPVFMFFHGGGWVLGDYPTHERFVRDLVNESGAAAVFVNYTPSPEAHFPVAINQAYEATRWVAEHGKEIGVDGSRLALAGNSVGGNMVAAVALQAKEHHAPAIRYQVMFWPVTDARFDTGSYNQFPNGYFLSKNMMKWFWDNYTTKESDRRNILASPLEASSEQLKGLPPTLIQTAELDVLRDEGEAFGRKLDAAGVPVTVTRYNGMIHDYGLLNALSEEPTVRTALSQAANELRVHLK
;
A
#
# COMPACT_ATOMS: atom_id res chain seq x y z
N MET A 1 -46.05 71.01 -17.56
CA MET A 1 -44.61 71.36 -17.57
C MET A 1 -43.87 70.42 -16.65
N SER A 2 -42.90 69.70 -17.24
CA SER A 2 -41.85 68.85 -16.69
C SER A 2 -41.74 68.67 -15.17
N ARG A 3 -41.67 67.40 -14.73
CA ARG A 3 -40.49 66.87 -14.03
C ARG A 3 -40.54 65.35 -13.96
N SER A 4 -39.62 64.74 -14.72
CA SER A 4 -39.24 63.33 -14.63
C SER A 4 -38.56 63.05 -13.29
N LEU A 5 -38.92 61.96 -12.62
CA LEU A 5 -38.14 61.41 -11.52
C LEU A 5 -37.83 59.94 -11.85
N LEU A 6 -36.57 59.66 -12.19
CA LEU A 6 -36.03 58.32 -12.30
C LEU A 6 -36.06 57.67 -10.91
N ILE A 7 -36.73 56.53 -10.79
CA ILE A 7 -36.61 55.65 -9.63
C ILE A 7 -35.51 54.64 -9.96
N ALA A 8 -34.36 54.79 -9.31
CA ALA A 8 -33.27 53.83 -9.36
C ALA A 8 -33.66 52.57 -8.57
N MET A 9 -33.75 51.43 -9.27
CA MET A 9 -33.87 50.11 -8.66
C MET A 9 -32.53 49.73 -8.03
N SER A 10 -32.40 49.90 -6.72
CA SER A 10 -31.31 49.31 -5.94
C SER A 10 -31.63 47.84 -5.67
N LEU A 11 -31.11 46.93 -6.51
CA LEU A 11 -30.99 45.52 -6.14
C LEU A 11 -29.91 45.41 -5.06
N THR A 12 -30.31 45.34 -3.80
CA THR A 12 -29.44 44.84 -2.74
C THR A 12 -29.26 43.34 -2.95
N ALA A 13 -28.11 42.95 -3.51
CA ALA A 13 -27.66 41.57 -3.47
C ALA A 13 -27.39 41.21 -2.00
N ALA A 14 -28.29 40.43 -1.40
CA ALA A 14 -28.03 39.80 -0.12
C ALA A 14 -26.91 38.78 -0.33
N SER A 15 -25.71 39.10 0.15
CA SER A 15 -24.60 38.16 0.26
C SER A 15 -25.01 37.05 1.22
N VAL A 16 -25.32 35.85 0.69
CA VAL A 16 -25.34 34.64 1.50
C VAL A 16 -23.87 34.28 1.79
N SER A 17 -23.32 34.89 2.83
CA SER A 17 -21.99 34.59 3.35
C SER A 17 -22.12 33.95 4.72
N THR A 18 -22.38 32.64 4.72
CA THR A 18 -21.94 31.72 5.78
C THR A 18 -21.56 30.40 5.11
N ALA A 19 -20.51 30.42 4.29
CA ALA A 19 -19.74 29.21 4.06
C ALA A 19 -19.19 28.80 5.42
N TRP A 20 -19.58 27.62 5.91
CA TRP A 20 -18.90 26.98 7.02
C TRP A 20 -17.40 26.95 6.66
N ALA A 21 -16.52 27.31 7.59
CA ALA A 21 -15.09 27.20 7.35
C ALA A 21 -14.78 25.77 6.87
N ALA A 22 -14.36 25.67 5.61
CA ALA A 22 -14.58 24.51 4.75
C ALA A 22 -13.60 23.34 5.00
N ASP A 23 -14.06 22.14 4.61
CA ASP A 23 -13.48 20.79 4.68
C ASP A 23 -12.01 20.64 4.21
N ALA A 24 -11.06 21.35 4.79
CA ALA A 24 -9.64 21.16 4.52
C ALA A 24 -9.17 19.82 5.14
N PRO A 25 -8.49 18.94 4.39
CA PRO A 25 -7.92 17.71 4.95
C PRO A 25 -6.99 18.00 6.12
N THR A 26 -7.25 17.40 7.28
CA THR A 26 -6.43 17.54 8.49
C THR A 26 -6.15 16.19 9.13
N PRO A 27 -4.95 15.96 9.67
CA PRO A 27 -4.64 14.70 10.35
C PRO A 27 -5.52 14.50 11.60
N THR A 28 -5.77 13.26 11.99
CA THR A 28 -6.33 13.00 13.33
C THR A 28 -5.37 13.50 14.41
N VAL A 29 -5.86 13.67 15.65
CA VAL A 29 -5.03 14.16 16.76
C VAL A 29 -3.81 13.26 17.01
N GLY A 30 -3.96 11.94 16.91
CA GLY A 30 -2.84 11.01 17.08
C GLY A 30 -1.80 11.15 15.97
N VAL A 31 -2.24 11.21 14.72
CA VAL A 31 -1.37 11.44 13.56
C VAL A 31 -0.67 12.80 13.63
N ALA A 32 -1.37 13.86 14.04
CA ALA A 32 -0.81 15.19 14.21
C ALA A 32 0.32 15.21 15.25
N LYS A 33 0.14 14.51 16.39
CA LYS A 33 1.18 14.37 17.42
C LYS A 33 2.41 13.62 16.89
N PHE A 34 2.19 12.53 16.15
CA PHE A 34 3.27 11.79 15.49
C PHE A 34 4.06 12.67 14.52
N LEU A 35 3.37 13.37 13.62
CA LEU A 35 4.01 14.28 12.66
C LEU A 35 4.75 15.43 13.35
N SER A 36 4.19 16.00 14.42
CA SER A 36 4.85 17.05 15.19
C SER A 36 6.17 16.58 15.79
N ALA A 37 6.21 15.36 16.37
CA ALA A 37 7.42 14.78 16.91
C ALA A 37 8.46 14.48 15.81
N LEU A 38 8.02 13.88 14.70
CA LEU A 38 8.87 13.57 13.55
C LEU A 38 9.50 14.83 12.94
N ASN A 39 8.67 15.83 12.64
CA ASN A 39 9.09 17.06 11.94
C ASN A 39 9.96 17.97 12.82
N SER A 40 9.95 17.77 14.15
CA SER A 40 10.80 18.52 15.10
C SER A 40 12.15 17.84 15.37
N SER A 41 12.39 16.62 14.87
CA SER A 41 13.59 15.82 15.18
C SER A 41 14.89 16.36 14.59
N GLY A 42 14.83 17.27 13.61
CA GLY A 42 16.01 17.88 12.97
C GLY A 42 16.87 16.92 12.13
N GLY A 43 16.40 15.69 11.88
CA GLY A 43 17.08 14.72 11.04
C GLY A 43 17.19 15.16 9.57
N LYS A 44 18.19 14.64 8.85
CA LYS A 44 18.27 14.84 7.40
C LYS A 44 17.12 14.11 6.71
N PRO A 45 16.57 14.65 5.61
CA PRO A 45 15.62 13.93 4.76
C PRO A 45 16.19 12.59 4.32
N ILE A 46 15.37 11.53 4.28
CA ILE A 46 15.87 10.17 4.06
C ILE A 46 16.52 9.99 2.68
N GLU A 47 16.07 10.76 1.69
CA GLU A 47 16.64 10.75 0.33
C GLU A 47 18.05 11.35 0.26
N GLN A 48 18.53 11.98 1.34
CA GLN A 48 19.89 12.51 1.48
C GLN A 48 20.80 11.60 2.32
N LEU A 49 20.27 10.49 2.84
CA LEU A 49 21.02 9.50 3.61
C LEU A 49 21.66 8.47 2.68
N SER A 50 22.66 7.75 3.20
CA SER A 50 23.09 6.50 2.56
C SER A 50 21.94 5.47 2.66
N VAL A 51 21.88 4.52 1.73
CA VAL A 51 20.87 3.45 1.77
C VAL A 51 20.88 2.68 3.11
N PRO A 52 22.03 2.27 3.67
CA PRO A 52 22.07 1.65 4.99
C PRO A 52 21.49 2.54 6.10
N ASP A 53 21.81 3.83 6.11
CA ASP A 53 21.29 4.76 7.14
C ASP A 53 19.78 4.97 6.99
N ALA A 54 19.28 5.10 5.75
CA ALA A 54 17.85 5.19 5.48
C ALA A 54 17.10 3.96 6.00
N ARG A 55 17.65 2.75 5.78
CA ARG A 55 17.09 1.50 6.35
C ARG A 55 17.05 1.53 7.87
N GLN A 56 18.09 2.05 8.53
CA GLN A 56 18.12 2.18 9.98
C GLN A 56 17.04 3.13 10.53
N VAL A 57 16.61 4.15 9.76
CA VAL A 57 15.51 5.03 10.17
C VAL A 57 14.22 4.22 10.36
N LEU A 58 13.81 3.42 9.37
CA LEU A 58 12.60 2.60 9.48
C LEU A 58 12.75 1.50 10.54
N ILE A 59 13.90 0.83 10.59
CA ILE A 59 14.18 -0.18 11.63
C ILE A 59 14.04 0.44 13.02
N GLY A 60 14.64 1.60 13.27
CA GLY A 60 14.56 2.33 14.52
C GLY A 60 13.13 2.73 14.88
N ALA A 61 12.37 3.27 13.91
CA ALA A 61 11.00 3.69 14.10
C ALA A 61 10.04 2.53 14.48
N GLN A 62 10.35 1.30 14.06
CA GLN A 62 9.53 0.13 14.31
C GLN A 62 9.91 -0.63 15.60
N LYS A 63 11.01 -0.28 16.27
CA LYS A 63 11.46 -0.97 17.51
C LYS A 63 10.46 -0.81 18.65
N GLY A 64 10.45 -1.82 19.53
CA GLY A 64 9.72 -1.77 20.82
C GLY A 64 8.21 -2.00 20.73
N ALA A 65 7.68 -2.35 19.55
CA ALA A 65 6.28 -2.69 19.40
C ALA A 65 5.92 -3.98 20.14
N LYS A 66 4.75 -3.97 20.79
CA LYS A 66 4.15 -5.20 21.30
C LYS A 66 3.61 -5.99 20.11
N LEU A 67 4.14 -7.19 19.91
CA LEU A 67 3.70 -8.05 18.83
C LEU A 67 2.48 -8.89 19.26
N PRO A 68 1.40 -8.91 18.46
CA PRO A 68 0.33 -9.90 18.65
C PRO A 68 0.90 -11.32 18.58
N ALA A 69 0.29 -12.27 19.31
CA ALA A 69 0.76 -13.65 19.28
C ALA A 69 0.57 -14.27 17.88
N ALA A 70 1.57 -14.99 17.39
CA ALA A 70 1.57 -15.69 16.10
C ALA A 70 2.70 -16.72 16.08
N ASP A 71 2.54 -17.77 15.28
CA ASP A 71 3.60 -18.73 14.97
C ASP A 71 4.35 -18.26 13.73
N VAL A 72 5.68 -18.16 13.81
CA VAL A 72 6.54 -17.64 12.73
C VAL A 72 7.60 -18.68 12.39
N THR A 73 7.70 -19.04 11.12
CA THR A 73 8.71 -19.98 10.59
C THR A 73 9.29 -19.48 9.28
N GLU A 74 10.48 -19.94 8.92
CA GLU A 74 11.09 -19.65 7.62
C GLU A 74 11.06 -20.86 6.69
N LYS A 75 10.93 -20.60 5.39
CA LYS A 75 11.12 -21.59 4.32
C LYS A 75 11.96 -20.94 3.22
N ILE A 76 13.05 -21.60 2.84
CA ILE A 76 13.83 -21.20 1.67
C ILE A 76 13.31 -21.97 0.47
N ILE A 77 12.99 -21.24 -0.60
CA ILE A 77 12.62 -21.80 -1.90
C ILE A 77 13.68 -21.41 -2.93
N THR A 78 13.66 -22.06 -4.09
CA THR A 78 14.55 -21.73 -5.20
C THR A 78 13.76 -20.99 -6.27
N VAL A 79 14.16 -19.75 -6.58
CA VAL A 79 13.60 -18.94 -7.65
C VAL A 79 14.71 -18.61 -8.65
N ASN A 80 14.56 -19.03 -9.90
CA ASN A 80 15.55 -18.82 -10.97
C ASN A 80 16.98 -19.24 -10.57
N GLY A 81 17.09 -20.38 -9.88
CA GLY A 81 18.38 -20.92 -9.41
C GLY A 81 19.00 -20.20 -8.21
N LYS A 82 18.30 -19.23 -7.60
CA LYS A 82 18.75 -18.51 -6.39
C LYS A 82 17.83 -18.78 -5.20
N PRO A 83 18.36 -18.81 -3.97
CA PRO A 83 17.53 -18.94 -2.78
C PRO A 83 16.67 -17.68 -2.58
N LEU A 84 15.42 -17.88 -2.19
CA LEU A 84 14.50 -16.84 -1.74
C LEU A 84 13.89 -17.28 -0.41
N THR A 85 14.09 -16.48 0.63
CA THR A 85 13.53 -16.76 1.96
C THR A 85 12.08 -16.28 2.03
N LEU A 86 11.20 -17.14 2.50
CA LEU A 86 9.83 -16.83 2.84
C LEU A 86 9.68 -16.85 4.36
N THR A 87 9.04 -15.83 4.93
CA THR A 87 8.65 -15.83 6.34
C THR A 87 7.16 -16.14 6.41
N ILE A 88 6.82 -17.26 7.04
CA ILE A 88 5.45 -17.77 7.15
C ILE A 88 4.93 -17.42 8.53
N VAL A 89 3.82 -16.69 8.57
CA VAL A 89 3.16 -16.26 9.81
C VAL A 89 1.78 -16.89 9.86
N LYS A 90 1.45 -17.53 10.99
CA LYS A 90 0.16 -18.19 11.21
C LYS A 90 -0.47 -17.73 12.52
N PRO A 91 -1.81 -17.80 12.65
CA PRO A 91 -2.44 -17.63 13.95
C PRO A 91 -1.84 -18.62 14.95
N GLN A 92 -1.56 -18.18 16.16
CA GLN A 92 -0.89 -18.99 17.18
C GLN A 92 -1.67 -20.30 17.43
N GLY A 93 -0.98 -21.44 17.36
CA GLY A 93 -1.56 -22.76 17.63
C GLY A 93 -2.56 -23.22 16.56
N ALA A 94 -2.57 -22.60 15.38
CA ALA A 94 -3.44 -23.02 14.28
C ALA A 94 -3.17 -24.49 13.89
N THR A 95 -4.24 -25.26 13.74
CA THR A 95 -4.19 -26.66 13.28
C THR A 95 -4.91 -26.81 11.95
N GLY A 96 -4.56 -27.84 11.18
CA GLY A 96 -5.12 -28.07 9.85
C GLY A 96 -4.53 -27.17 8.76
N THR A 97 -5.17 -27.15 7.59
CA THR A 97 -4.72 -26.41 6.40
C THR A 97 -5.40 -25.05 6.33
N LEU A 98 -4.63 -23.97 6.38
CA LEU A 98 -5.12 -22.59 6.33
C LEU A 98 -5.22 -22.07 4.89
N PRO A 99 -6.13 -21.12 4.57
CA PRO A 99 -5.95 -20.29 3.39
C PRO A 99 -4.70 -19.40 3.55
N VAL A 100 -4.24 -18.80 2.46
CA VAL A 100 -3.02 -18.01 2.45
C VAL A 100 -3.19 -16.68 1.73
N PHE A 101 -2.50 -15.66 2.22
CA PHE A 101 -2.21 -14.48 1.42
C PHE A 101 -0.70 -14.26 1.33
N MET A 102 -0.23 -13.91 0.14
CA MET A 102 1.12 -13.40 -0.04
C MET A 102 1.19 -11.99 0.56
N PHE A 103 2.28 -11.67 1.24
CA PHE A 103 2.53 -10.31 1.74
C PHE A 103 3.78 -9.73 1.09
N PHE A 104 3.60 -8.63 0.37
CA PHE A 104 4.68 -7.86 -0.25
C PHE A 104 4.86 -6.58 0.55
N HIS A 105 6.05 -6.37 1.12
CA HIS A 105 6.27 -5.28 2.04
C HIS A 105 6.52 -3.94 1.35
N GLY A 106 6.20 -2.86 2.05
CA GLY A 106 6.49 -1.49 1.64
C GLY A 106 7.93 -1.08 1.96
N GLY A 107 8.19 0.22 1.83
CA GLY A 107 9.51 0.81 2.06
C GLY A 107 10.20 1.31 0.79
N GLY A 108 9.46 1.72 -0.23
CA GLY A 108 10.07 2.39 -1.40
C GLY A 108 11.09 1.53 -2.16
N TRP A 109 10.94 0.21 -2.11
CA TRP A 109 11.86 -0.84 -2.59
C TRP A 109 13.24 -0.86 -1.91
N VAL A 110 13.65 0.23 -1.27
CA VAL A 110 14.96 0.40 -0.63
C VAL A 110 14.94 -0.03 0.84
N LEU A 111 13.85 0.26 1.53
CA LEU A 111 13.63 0.02 2.95
C LEU A 111 12.78 -1.24 3.16
N GLY A 112 12.62 -1.60 4.43
CA GLY A 112 11.69 -2.63 4.85
C GLY A 112 12.29 -4.03 4.83
N ASP A 113 11.79 -4.84 5.74
CA ASP A 113 12.10 -6.24 5.95
C ASP A 113 10.94 -6.86 6.77
N TYR A 114 11.03 -8.15 7.08
CA TYR A 114 10.02 -8.80 7.91
C TYR A 114 9.89 -8.15 9.31
N PRO A 115 10.97 -7.92 10.09
CA PRO A 115 10.85 -7.29 11.41
C PRO A 115 10.15 -5.92 11.42
N THR A 116 10.40 -5.07 10.42
CA THR A 116 9.75 -3.76 10.31
C THR A 116 8.25 -3.87 10.02
N HIS A 117 7.79 -4.94 9.38
CA HIS A 117 6.38 -5.16 9.04
C HIS A 117 5.68 -6.17 9.96
N GLU A 118 6.42 -6.79 10.89
CA GLU A 118 5.98 -7.96 11.64
C GLU A 118 4.67 -7.73 12.40
N ARG A 119 4.54 -6.60 13.12
CA ARG A 119 3.31 -6.25 13.84
C ARG A 119 2.12 -6.19 12.90
N PHE A 120 2.27 -5.49 11.78
CA PHE A 120 1.21 -5.29 10.79
C PHE A 120 0.80 -6.63 10.13
N VAL A 121 1.77 -7.47 9.76
CA VAL A 121 1.49 -8.81 9.24
C VAL A 121 0.75 -9.67 10.26
N ARG A 122 1.16 -9.64 11.53
CA ARG A 122 0.50 -10.37 12.62
C ARG A 122 -0.92 -9.88 12.89
N ASP A 123 -1.18 -8.57 12.82
CA ASP A 123 -2.54 -8.01 12.93
C ASP A 123 -3.46 -8.62 11.84
N LEU A 124 -3.01 -8.63 10.58
CA LEU A 124 -3.78 -9.21 9.46
C LEU A 124 -3.99 -10.72 9.61
N VAL A 125 -2.95 -11.47 10.00
CA VAL A 125 -3.02 -12.91 10.22
C VAL A 125 -4.04 -13.25 11.31
N ASN A 126 -3.98 -12.56 12.45
CA ASN A 126 -4.83 -12.86 13.59
C ASN A 126 -6.30 -12.52 13.33
N GLU A 127 -6.58 -11.43 12.61
CA GLU A 127 -7.96 -11.01 12.33
C GLU A 127 -8.57 -11.72 11.11
N SER A 128 -7.76 -12.13 10.12
CA SER A 128 -8.25 -12.88 8.95
C SER A 128 -8.36 -14.38 9.21
N GLY A 129 -7.55 -14.92 10.11
CA GLY A 129 -7.39 -16.36 10.32
C GLY A 129 -6.64 -17.08 9.19
N ALA A 130 -6.11 -16.35 8.21
CA ALA A 130 -5.30 -16.88 7.12
C ALA A 130 -3.81 -16.86 7.48
N ALA A 131 -3.02 -17.71 6.83
CA ALA A 131 -1.56 -17.62 6.88
C ALA A 131 -1.05 -16.48 5.99
N ALA A 132 -0.03 -15.76 6.44
CA ALA A 132 0.73 -14.85 5.59
C ALA A 132 2.01 -15.55 5.12
N VAL A 133 2.33 -15.41 3.84
CA VAL A 133 3.65 -15.71 3.29
C VAL A 133 4.32 -14.40 2.89
N PHE A 134 5.19 -13.91 3.76
CA PHE A 134 5.99 -12.73 3.53
C PHE A 134 7.17 -13.06 2.62
N VAL A 135 7.29 -12.35 1.50
CA VAL A 135 8.38 -12.57 0.53
C VAL A 135 9.53 -11.62 0.84
N ASN A 136 10.69 -12.18 1.24
CA ASN A 136 11.90 -11.40 1.49
C ASN A 136 12.61 -11.11 0.15
N TYR A 137 12.00 -10.26 -0.68
CA TYR A 137 12.53 -9.89 -1.99
C TYR A 137 13.86 -9.11 -1.87
N THR A 138 14.65 -9.09 -2.94
CA THR A 138 15.92 -8.35 -2.97
C THR A 138 15.65 -6.84 -3.06
N PRO A 139 16.14 -6.03 -2.12
CA PRO A 139 15.87 -4.60 -2.10
C PRO A 139 16.64 -3.85 -3.19
N SER A 140 16.20 -2.63 -3.47
CA SER A 140 16.93 -1.65 -4.27
C SER A 140 17.89 -0.83 -3.40
N PRO A 141 18.99 -0.29 -3.97
CA PRO A 141 19.45 -0.43 -5.36
C PRO A 141 20.28 -1.69 -5.63
N GLU A 142 20.38 -2.64 -4.70
CA GLU A 142 21.09 -3.91 -4.94
C GLU A 142 20.46 -4.72 -6.08
N ALA A 143 19.14 -4.62 -6.24
CA ALA A 143 18.41 -5.04 -7.41
C ALA A 143 17.49 -3.93 -7.94
N HIS A 144 17.26 -3.94 -9.24
CA HIS A 144 16.36 -3.01 -9.92
C HIS A 144 15.16 -3.76 -10.50
N PHE A 145 14.17 -3.02 -11.01
CA PHE A 145 13.10 -3.60 -11.82
C PHE A 145 13.68 -4.52 -12.93
N PRO A 146 13.15 -5.73 -13.16
CA PRO A 146 11.97 -6.36 -12.55
C PRO A 146 12.31 -7.44 -11.48
N VAL A 147 13.49 -7.41 -10.85
CA VAL A 147 13.95 -8.54 -10.00
C VAL A 147 12.99 -8.88 -8.86
N ALA A 148 12.58 -7.89 -8.07
CA ALA A 148 11.72 -8.11 -6.91
C ALA A 148 10.31 -8.60 -7.30
N ILE A 149 9.72 -8.07 -8.37
CA ILE A 149 8.39 -8.50 -8.83
C ILE A 149 8.41 -9.91 -9.44
N ASN A 150 9.52 -10.31 -10.06
CA ASN A 150 9.71 -11.68 -10.52
C ASN A 150 9.84 -12.64 -9.34
N GLN A 151 10.59 -12.26 -8.28
CA GLN A 151 10.67 -13.04 -7.05
C GLN A 151 9.30 -13.17 -6.36
N ALA A 152 8.54 -12.08 -6.29
CA ALA A 152 7.19 -12.06 -5.72
C ALA A 152 6.23 -12.98 -6.49
N TYR A 153 6.23 -12.92 -7.82
CA TYR A 153 5.40 -13.79 -8.66
C TYR A 153 5.80 -15.27 -8.55
N GLU A 154 7.09 -15.57 -8.59
CA GLU A 154 7.61 -16.94 -8.47
C GLU A 154 7.33 -17.55 -7.09
N ALA A 155 7.45 -16.76 -6.01
CA ALA A 155 7.04 -17.18 -4.68
C ALA A 155 5.53 -17.45 -4.61
N THR A 156 4.72 -16.62 -5.26
CA THR A 156 3.26 -16.79 -5.34
C THR A 156 2.90 -18.08 -6.06
N ARG A 157 3.53 -18.35 -7.21
CA ARG A 157 3.36 -19.61 -7.95
C ARG A 157 3.79 -20.82 -7.11
N TRP A 158 4.94 -20.73 -6.44
CA TRP A 158 5.42 -21.79 -5.56
C TRP A 158 4.43 -22.09 -4.44
N VAL A 159 3.87 -21.08 -3.77
CA VAL A 159 2.87 -21.30 -2.70
C VAL A 159 1.58 -21.94 -3.25
N ALA A 160 1.15 -21.56 -4.45
CA ALA A 160 -0.02 -22.18 -5.09
C ALA A 160 0.20 -23.68 -5.37
N GLU A 161 1.40 -24.06 -5.80
CA GLU A 161 1.77 -25.43 -6.19
C GLU A 161 2.19 -26.30 -4.98
N HIS A 162 2.92 -25.72 -4.03
CA HIS A 162 3.60 -26.40 -2.93
C HIS A 162 3.08 -26.02 -1.54
N GLY A 163 1.95 -25.30 -1.44
CA GLY A 163 1.41 -24.79 -0.17
C GLY A 163 1.27 -25.84 0.94
N LYS A 164 1.02 -27.11 0.58
CA LYS A 164 0.97 -28.22 1.54
C LYS A 164 2.25 -28.38 2.37
N GLU A 165 3.42 -28.08 1.79
CA GLU A 165 4.72 -28.15 2.48
C GLU A 165 4.84 -27.14 3.63
N ILE A 166 4.07 -26.06 3.58
CA ILE A 166 4.02 -25.04 4.64
C ILE A 166 2.65 -25.02 5.33
N GLY A 167 1.83 -26.06 5.14
CA GLY A 167 0.53 -26.22 5.81
C GLY A 167 -0.54 -25.22 5.37
N VAL A 168 -0.52 -24.79 4.10
CA VAL A 168 -1.54 -23.91 3.52
C VAL A 168 -2.19 -24.52 2.28
N ASP A 169 -3.39 -24.05 1.95
CA ASP A 169 -4.13 -24.40 0.74
C ASP A 169 -3.85 -23.34 -0.33
N GLY A 170 -2.93 -23.65 -1.24
CA GLY A 170 -2.52 -22.77 -2.34
C GLY A 170 -3.64 -22.43 -3.34
N SER A 171 -4.77 -23.13 -3.33
CA SER A 171 -5.94 -22.80 -4.16
C SER A 171 -6.82 -21.69 -3.57
N ARG A 172 -6.61 -21.37 -2.28
CA ARG A 172 -7.24 -20.28 -1.55
C ARG A 172 -6.17 -19.23 -1.26
N LEU A 173 -5.69 -18.59 -2.33
CA LEU A 173 -4.59 -17.64 -2.31
C LEU A 173 -5.06 -16.22 -2.62
N ALA A 174 -4.67 -15.26 -1.79
CA ALA A 174 -4.82 -13.83 -2.03
C ALA A 174 -3.46 -13.12 -2.06
N LEU A 175 -3.46 -11.86 -2.48
CA LEU A 175 -2.29 -10.99 -2.48
C LEU A 175 -2.54 -9.79 -1.58
N ALA A 176 -1.57 -9.39 -0.77
CA ALA A 176 -1.64 -8.19 0.05
C ALA A 176 -0.29 -7.47 0.07
N GLY A 177 -0.32 -6.14 0.20
CA GLY A 177 0.91 -5.36 0.36
C GLY A 177 0.65 -3.87 0.55
N ASN A 178 1.60 -3.19 1.20
CA ASN A 178 1.52 -1.76 1.50
C ASN A 178 2.50 -0.92 0.68
N SER A 179 2.09 0.28 0.27
CA SER A 179 2.94 1.21 -0.47
C SER A 179 3.45 0.56 -1.78
N VAL A 180 4.75 0.43 -1.97
CA VAL A 180 5.34 -0.35 -3.07
C VAL A 180 4.98 -1.84 -3.02
N GLY A 181 4.63 -2.38 -1.86
CA GLY A 181 4.02 -3.70 -1.72
C GLY A 181 2.65 -3.78 -2.39
N GLY A 182 1.86 -2.71 -2.32
CA GLY A 182 0.62 -2.57 -3.09
C GLY A 182 0.88 -2.50 -4.60
N ASN A 183 1.97 -1.85 -5.02
CA ASN A 183 2.45 -1.93 -6.41
C ASN A 183 2.75 -3.37 -6.84
N MET A 184 3.48 -4.10 -6.00
CA MET A 184 3.84 -5.51 -6.22
C MET A 184 2.60 -6.41 -6.28
N VAL A 185 1.54 -6.14 -5.52
CA VAL A 185 0.25 -6.86 -5.64
C VAL A 185 -0.28 -6.77 -7.07
N ALA A 186 -0.39 -5.56 -7.63
CA ALA A 186 -0.88 -5.37 -9.00
C ALA A 186 0.07 -6.01 -10.03
N ALA A 187 1.39 -5.87 -9.87
CA ALA A 187 2.37 -6.46 -10.77
C ALA A 187 2.30 -8.01 -10.77
N VAL A 188 2.13 -8.64 -9.61
CA VAL A 188 1.99 -10.10 -9.49
C VAL A 188 0.67 -10.57 -10.08
N ALA A 189 -0.44 -9.85 -9.87
CA ALA A 189 -1.73 -10.19 -10.46
C ALA A 189 -1.73 -10.07 -11.99
N LEU A 190 -1.08 -9.04 -12.55
CA LEU A 190 -0.87 -8.87 -13.98
C LEU A 190 -0.01 -10.00 -14.57
N GLN A 191 1.09 -10.37 -13.91
CA GLN A 191 1.90 -11.53 -14.31
C GLN A 191 1.10 -12.83 -14.26
N ALA A 192 0.31 -13.06 -13.20
CA ALA A 192 -0.49 -14.26 -13.07
C ALA A 192 -1.58 -14.36 -14.15
N LYS A 193 -2.17 -13.23 -14.54
CA LYS A 193 -3.10 -13.16 -15.68
C LYS A 193 -2.39 -13.54 -16.99
N GLU A 194 -1.25 -12.92 -17.27
CA GLU A 194 -0.47 -13.16 -18.49
C GLU A 194 -0.02 -14.63 -18.61
N HIS A 195 0.38 -15.24 -17.50
CA HIS A 195 0.83 -16.63 -17.45
C HIS A 195 -0.30 -17.64 -17.19
N HIS A 196 -1.53 -17.17 -17.00
CA HIS A 196 -2.71 -17.97 -16.65
C HIS A 196 -2.55 -18.81 -15.35
N ALA A 197 -1.63 -18.43 -14.46
CA ALA A 197 -1.39 -19.09 -13.18
C ALA A 197 -0.60 -18.19 -12.22
N PRO A 198 -0.76 -18.35 -10.89
CA PRO A 198 -1.80 -19.13 -10.24
C PRO A 198 -3.14 -18.37 -10.19
N ALA A 199 -4.24 -19.07 -9.86
CA ALA A 199 -5.50 -18.41 -9.56
C ALA A 199 -5.40 -17.60 -8.26
N ILE A 200 -5.84 -16.34 -8.29
CA ILE A 200 -5.84 -15.43 -7.15
C ILE A 200 -7.29 -15.10 -6.79
N ARG A 201 -7.65 -15.27 -5.52
CA ARG A 201 -9.01 -15.04 -4.99
C ARG A 201 -9.30 -13.56 -4.73
N TYR A 202 -8.29 -12.83 -4.26
CA TYR A 202 -8.46 -11.46 -3.79
C TYR A 202 -7.14 -10.69 -3.77
N GLN A 203 -7.23 -9.36 -3.85
CA GLN A 203 -6.12 -8.43 -3.73
C GLN A 203 -6.43 -7.40 -2.65
N VAL A 204 -5.45 -7.09 -1.78
CA VAL A 204 -5.52 -5.98 -0.83
C VAL A 204 -4.33 -5.05 -1.03
N MET A 205 -4.61 -3.84 -1.51
CA MET A 205 -3.62 -2.82 -1.79
C MET A 205 -3.74 -1.70 -0.75
N PHE A 206 -2.82 -1.68 0.21
CA PHE A 206 -2.75 -0.64 1.23
C PHE A 206 -1.94 0.55 0.68
N TRP A 207 -2.60 1.70 0.51
CA TRP A 207 -2.03 3.00 0.06
C TRP A 207 -0.98 2.82 -1.05
N PRO A 208 -1.36 2.22 -2.19
CA PRO A 208 -0.42 1.69 -3.15
C PRO A 208 0.30 2.76 -3.96
N VAL A 209 1.55 2.49 -4.32
CA VAL A 209 2.19 3.12 -5.48
C VAL A 209 1.63 2.49 -6.75
N THR A 210 1.18 3.28 -7.70
CA THR A 210 0.58 2.82 -8.96
C THR A 210 1.14 3.53 -10.18
N ASP A 211 1.94 4.59 -9.99
CA ASP A 211 2.50 5.36 -11.09
C ASP A 211 3.85 6.02 -10.75
N ALA A 212 4.67 6.22 -11.77
CA ALA A 212 5.99 6.87 -11.69
C ALA A 212 5.93 8.37 -12.04
N ARG A 213 4.75 8.99 -11.92
CA ARG A 213 4.50 10.43 -12.05
C ARG A 213 4.40 11.09 -10.67
N PHE A 214 4.67 12.40 -10.60
CA PHE A 214 4.83 13.13 -9.33
C PHE A 214 4.05 14.46 -9.27
N ASP A 215 2.98 14.55 -10.06
CA ASP A 215 2.26 15.79 -10.38
C ASP A 215 0.74 15.71 -10.17
N THR A 216 0.24 14.64 -9.53
CA THR A 216 -1.18 14.54 -9.10
C THR A 216 -1.55 15.63 -8.11
N GLY A 217 -2.87 15.83 -7.89
CA GLY A 217 -3.38 16.77 -6.90
C GLY A 217 -2.81 16.51 -5.50
N SER A 218 -2.84 15.24 -5.06
CA SER A 218 -2.29 14.81 -3.77
C SER A 218 -0.78 14.97 -3.66
N TYR A 219 0.00 14.70 -4.73
CA TYR A 219 1.44 14.99 -4.75
C TYR A 219 1.75 16.47 -4.55
N ASN A 220 0.91 17.35 -5.08
CA ASN A 220 1.08 18.81 -4.97
C ASN A 220 0.54 19.36 -3.64
N GLN A 221 -0.48 18.71 -3.06
CA GLN A 221 -1.09 19.10 -1.79
C GLN A 221 -0.27 18.65 -0.57
N PHE A 222 0.35 17.47 -0.62
CA PHE A 222 1.12 16.88 0.49
C PHE A 222 2.60 16.66 0.18
N PRO A 223 3.33 17.58 -0.48
CA PRO A 223 4.66 17.31 -1.00
C PRO A 223 5.71 17.06 0.09
N ASN A 224 5.49 17.58 1.30
CA ASN A 224 6.37 17.48 2.46
C ASN A 224 5.56 17.56 3.77
N GLY A 225 6.16 17.13 4.89
CA GLY A 225 5.59 17.32 6.24
C GLY A 225 4.58 16.25 6.68
N TYR A 226 4.22 15.31 5.80
CA TYR A 226 3.25 14.23 6.05
C TYR A 226 3.90 12.84 6.02
N PHE A 227 5.08 12.71 6.65
CA PHE A 227 5.92 11.51 6.65
C PHE A 227 6.50 11.15 5.27
N LEU A 228 5.68 10.71 4.31
CA LEU A 228 6.11 10.45 2.94
C LEU A 228 6.14 11.75 2.14
N SER A 229 7.31 12.09 1.57
CA SER A 229 7.47 13.28 0.74
C SER A 229 7.52 12.95 -0.75
N LYS A 230 7.28 13.97 -1.59
CA LYS A 230 7.47 13.87 -3.05
C LYS A 230 8.93 13.53 -3.40
N ASN A 231 9.90 14.06 -2.67
CA ASN A 231 11.32 13.80 -2.92
C ASN A 231 11.71 12.37 -2.54
N MET A 232 11.14 11.82 -1.46
CA MET A 232 11.29 10.42 -1.09
C MET A 232 10.79 9.52 -2.22
N MET A 233 9.59 9.78 -2.74
CA MET A 233 9.04 8.99 -3.85
C MET A 233 9.90 9.04 -5.11
N LYS A 234 10.44 10.22 -5.48
CA LYS A 234 11.40 10.33 -6.59
C LYS A 234 12.65 9.49 -6.35
N TRP A 235 13.22 9.59 -5.15
CA TRP A 235 14.41 8.82 -4.78
C TRP A 235 14.16 7.31 -4.78
N PHE A 236 13.01 6.85 -4.28
CA PHE A 236 12.62 5.43 -4.34
C PHE A 236 12.51 4.94 -5.78
N TRP A 237 11.82 5.69 -6.64
CA TRP A 237 11.73 5.37 -8.06
C TRP A 237 13.10 5.37 -8.75
N ASP A 238 13.99 6.32 -8.44
CA ASP A 238 15.35 6.37 -8.98
C ASP A 238 16.19 5.16 -8.57
N ASN A 239 16.07 4.68 -7.32
CA ASN A 239 16.73 3.46 -6.86
C ASN A 239 16.11 2.19 -7.50
N TYR A 240 14.81 2.21 -7.78
CA TYR A 240 14.11 1.05 -8.37
C TYR A 240 14.40 0.92 -9.87
N THR A 241 14.26 2.00 -10.64
CA THR A 241 14.68 2.12 -12.04
C THR A 241 14.62 3.57 -12.53
N THR A 242 15.64 3.99 -13.28
CA THR A 242 15.67 5.29 -13.97
C THR A 242 15.27 5.20 -15.44
N LYS A 243 15.04 3.99 -15.96
CA LYS A 243 14.66 3.81 -17.37
C LYS A 243 13.21 4.20 -17.56
N GLU A 244 12.95 5.16 -18.44
CA GLU A 244 11.60 5.62 -18.76
C GLU A 244 10.72 4.48 -19.31
N SER A 245 11.29 3.58 -20.11
CA SER A 245 10.58 2.39 -20.61
C SER A 245 10.08 1.49 -19.48
N ASP A 246 10.87 1.34 -18.41
CA ASP A 246 10.48 0.53 -17.25
C ASP A 246 9.40 1.25 -16.44
N ARG A 247 9.55 2.56 -16.23
CA ARG A 247 8.53 3.39 -15.55
C ARG A 247 7.19 3.41 -16.27
N ARG A 248 7.17 3.23 -17.59
CA ARG A 248 5.94 3.16 -18.41
C ARG A 248 5.43 1.72 -18.56
N ASN A 249 6.15 0.72 -18.05
CA ASN A 249 5.70 -0.66 -18.04
C ASN A 249 4.58 -0.83 -17.01
N ILE A 250 3.51 -1.55 -17.37
CA ILE A 250 2.36 -1.80 -16.48
C ILE A 250 2.70 -2.60 -15.21
N LEU A 251 3.83 -3.33 -15.21
CA LEU A 251 4.33 -4.04 -14.03
C LEU A 251 5.07 -3.12 -13.05
N ALA A 252 5.39 -1.89 -13.45
CA ALA A 252 5.94 -0.84 -12.59
C ALA A 252 4.88 0.22 -12.30
N SER A 253 4.22 0.76 -13.34
CA SER A 253 3.14 1.74 -13.22
C SER A 253 1.82 1.13 -13.70
N PRO A 254 1.15 0.31 -12.87
CA PRO A 254 -0.11 -0.33 -13.25
C PRO A 254 -1.22 0.67 -13.60
N LEU A 255 -1.12 1.93 -13.16
CA LEU A 255 -2.03 3.00 -13.59
C LEU A 255 -1.95 3.28 -15.10
N GLU A 256 -0.87 2.91 -15.79
CA GLU A 256 -0.73 3.04 -17.25
C GLU A 256 -1.45 1.93 -18.02
N ALA A 257 -1.92 0.87 -17.35
CA ALA A 257 -2.60 -0.24 -18.00
C ALA A 257 -3.92 0.19 -18.67
N SER A 258 -4.21 -0.40 -19.83
CA SER A 258 -5.49 -0.30 -20.52
C SER A 258 -6.58 -1.14 -19.85
N SER A 259 -7.85 -0.86 -20.14
CA SER A 259 -8.97 -1.65 -19.62
C SER A 259 -8.86 -3.13 -20.00
N GLU A 260 -8.38 -3.47 -21.21
CA GLU A 260 -8.21 -4.88 -21.61
C GLU A 260 -7.09 -5.57 -20.82
N GLN A 261 -6.01 -4.85 -20.52
CA GLN A 261 -4.93 -5.37 -19.66
C GLN A 261 -5.41 -5.59 -18.22
N LEU A 262 -6.36 -4.79 -17.72
CA LEU A 262 -6.91 -4.93 -16.37
C LEU A 262 -8.10 -5.91 -16.27
N LYS A 263 -8.80 -6.17 -17.37
CA LYS A 263 -9.98 -7.05 -17.39
C LYS A 263 -9.67 -8.43 -16.86
N GLY A 264 -10.51 -8.95 -15.97
CA GLY A 264 -10.33 -10.29 -15.39
C GLY A 264 -9.26 -10.39 -14.29
N LEU A 265 -8.70 -9.26 -13.83
CA LEU A 265 -7.94 -9.26 -12.59
C LEU A 265 -8.86 -9.63 -11.39
N PRO A 266 -8.28 -10.18 -10.30
CA PRO A 266 -9.06 -10.60 -9.12
C PRO A 266 -9.80 -9.45 -8.44
N PRO A 267 -10.89 -9.73 -7.68
CA PRO A 267 -11.53 -8.74 -6.83
C PRO A 267 -10.53 -8.07 -5.88
N THR A 268 -10.71 -6.78 -5.65
CA THR A 268 -9.68 -5.93 -5.03
C THR A 268 -10.24 -4.99 -3.98
N LEU A 269 -9.59 -4.92 -2.81
CA LEU A 269 -9.70 -3.81 -1.87
C LEU A 269 -8.50 -2.87 -2.05
N ILE A 270 -8.76 -1.58 -2.24
CA ILE A 270 -7.76 -0.51 -2.17
C ILE A 270 -8.10 0.37 -0.97
N GLN A 271 -7.15 0.53 -0.06
CA GLN A 271 -7.26 1.53 1.01
C GLN A 271 -6.34 2.71 0.70
N THR A 272 -6.81 3.95 0.84
CA THR A 272 -5.99 5.16 0.66
C THR A 272 -5.99 6.03 1.91
N ALA A 273 -4.88 6.72 2.16
CA ALA A 273 -4.79 7.75 3.20
C ALA A 273 -5.18 9.12 2.61
N GLU A 274 -5.97 9.90 3.35
CA GLU A 274 -6.39 11.22 2.89
C GLU A 274 -5.23 12.21 2.70
N LEU A 275 -4.21 12.13 3.56
CA LEU A 275 -3.05 13.03 3.60
C LEU A 275 -1.78 12.34 3.08
N ASP A 276 -1.89 11.76 1.89
CA ASP A 276 -0.82 10.98 1.24
C ASP A 276 -0.61 11.46 -0.20
N VAL A 277 0.65 11.62 -0.61
CA VAL A 277 1.01 11.93 -1.99
C VAL A 277 0.47 10.89 -2.98
N LEU A 278 0.36 9.62 -2.56
CA LEU A 278 -0.10 8.49 -3.38
C LEU A 278 -1.62 8.33 -3.43
N ARG A 279 -2.37 9.15 -2.70
CA ARG A 279 -3.83 9.01 -2.59
C ARG A 279 -4.51 8.99 -3.95
N ASP A 280 -4.25 10.02 -4.76
CA ASP A 280 -4.99 10.20 -6.02
C ASP A 280 -4.68 9.10 -7.03
N GLU A 281 -3.43 8.60 -7.09
CA GLU A 281 -3.05 7.53 -8.00
C GLU A 281 -3.65 6.18 -7.58
N GLY A 282 -3.68 5.86 -6.28
CA GLY A 282 -4.32 4.65 -5.77
C GLY A 282 -5.84 4.65 -6.04
N GLU A 283 -6.51 5.78 -5.84
CA GLU A 283 -7.94 5.93 -6.15
C GLU A 283 -8.22 5.89 -7.66
N ALA A 284 -7.37 6.52 -8.47
CA ALA A 284 -7.48 6.48 -9.92
C ALA A 284 -7.31 5.05 -10.46
N PHE A 285 -6.41 4.27 -9.86
CA PHE A 285 -6.24 2.87 -10.23
C PHE A 285 -7.49 2.04 -9.90
N GLY A 286 -8.10 2.25 -8.72
CA GLY A 286 -9.37 1.63 -8.38
C GLY A 286 -10.49 1.94 -9.38
N ARG A 287 -10.58 3.19 -9.84
CA ARG A 287 -11.53 3.58 -10.91
C ARG A 287 -11.24 2.88 -12.23
N LYS A 288 -9.96 2.68 -12.58
CA LYS A 288 -9.57 1.93 -13.79
C LYS A 288 -9.92 0.44 -13.70
N LEU A 289 -9.76 -0.17 -12.52
CA LEU A 289 -10.18 -1.55 -12.27
C LEU A 289 -11.70 -1.71 -12.45
N ASP A 290 -12.49 -0.81 -11.84
CA ASP A 290 -13.95 -0.80 -11.98
C ASP A 290 -14.38 -0.64 -13.44
N ALA A 291 -13.79 0.32 -14.16
CA ALA A 291 -14.05 0.54 -15.58
C ALA A 291 -13.65 -0.66 -16.48
N ALA A 292 -12.76 -1.54 -16.01
CA ALA A 292 -12.39 -2.79 -16.68
C ALA A 292 -13.27 -3.98 -16.28
N GLY A 293 -14.27 -3.77 -15.41
CA GLY A 293 -15.19 -4.80 -14.91
C GLY A 293 -14.64 -5.63 -13.74
N VAL A 294 -13.58 -5.18 -13.08
CA VAL A 294 -13.03 -5.84 -11.89
C VAL A 294 -13.84 -5.43 -10.66
N PRO A 295 -14.37 -6.36 -9.85
CA PRO A 295 -15.03 -6.01 -8.60
C PRO A 295 -14.02 -5.32 -7.66
N VAL A 296 -14.24 -4.06 -7.34
CA VAL A 296 -13.29 -3.27 -6.56
C VAL A 296 -13.97 -2.42 -5.50
N THR A 297 -13.40 -2.43 -4.30
CA THR A 297 -13.75 -1.54 -3.20
C THR A 297 -12.60 -0.57 -2.99
N VAL A 298 -12.87 0.73 -3.04
CA VAL A 298 -11.88 1.77 -2.72
C VAL A 298 -12.35 2.50 -1.47
N THR A 299 -11.56 2.44 -0.39
CA THR A 299 -11.88 3.08 0.88
C THR A 299 -10.79 4.09 1.24
N ARG A 300 -11.14 5.38 1.23
CA ARG A 300 -10.28 6.43 1.79
C ARG A 300 -10.48 6.49 3.31
N TYR A 301 -9.37 6.51 4.04
CA TYR A 301 -9.35 6.75 5.49
C TYR A 301 -8.91 8.19 5.76
N ASN A 302 -9.88 9.02 6.18
CA ASN A 302 -9.65 10.42 6.51
C ASN A 302 -8.74 10.60 7.74
N GLY A 303 -8.00 11.70 7.75
CA GLY A 303 -7.06 12.03 8.81
C GLY A 303 -5.77 11.19 8.86
N MET A 304 -5.62 10.21 7.97
CA MET A 304 -4.45 9.33 7.91
C MET A 304 -3.38 9.81 6.94
N ILE A 305 -2.11 9.54 7.28
CA ILE A 305 -0.92 9.72 6.43
C ILE A 305 -0.51 8.40 5.78
N HIS A 306 0.41 8.44 4.82
CA HIS A 306 1.03 7.24 4.26
C HIS A 306 1.55 6.28 5.34
N ASP A 307 1.42 4.96 5.10
CA ASP A 307 1.89 3.91 6.01
C ASP A 307 1.26 3.89 7.41
N TYR A 308 0.05 4.46 7.56
CA TYR A 308 -0.68 4.49 8.84
C TYR A 308 -0.84 3.11 9.50
N GLY A 309 -1.07 2.04 8.73
CA GLY A 309 -1.16 0.68 9.26
C GLY A 309 0.19 0.03 9.57
N LEU A 310 1.27 0.48 8.94
CA LEU A 310 2.63 -0.03 9.16
C LEU A 310 3.26 0.58 10.43
N LEU A 311 3.17 1.90 10.59
CA LEU A 311 3.91 2.65 11.61
C LEU A 311 3.48 2.23 13.02
N ASN A 312 4.38 1.60 13.78
CA ASN A 312 4.07 1.04 15.11
C ASN A 312 3.61 2.12 16.10
N ALA A 313 4.10 3.35 15.97
CA ALA A 313 3.66 4.50 16.75
C ALA A 313 2.17 4.86 16.56
N LEU A 314 1.54 4.42 15.45
CA LEU A 314 0.13 4.66 15.13
C LEU A 314 -0.72 3.39 15.30
N SER A 315 -0.15 2.27 15.76
CA SER A 315 -0.83 0.98 15.83
C SER A 315 -2.13 0.96 16.65
N GLU A 316 -2.23 1.85 17.64
CA GLU A 316 -3.39 1.99 18.53
C GLU A 316 -4.34 3.14 18.10
N GLU A 317 -4.05 3.84 17.00
CA GLU A 317 -4.97 4.84 16.46
C GLU A 317 -6.28 4.15 16.04
N PRO A 318 -7.47 4.64 16.46
CA PRO A 318 -8.74 3.96 16.19
C PRO A 318 -8.99 3.69 14.69
N THR A 319 -8.60 4.65 13.85
CA THR A 319 -8.69 4.53 12.39
C THR A 319 -7.80 3.42 11.86
N VAL A 320 -6.59 3.25 12.41
CA VAL A 320 -5.66 2.17 12.04
C VAL A 320 -6.27 0.81 12.38
N ARG A 321 -6.75 0.61 13.62
CA ARG A 321 -7.39 -0.65 14.03
C ARG A 321 -8.58 -0.99 13.12
N THR A 322 -9.45 -0.01 12.86
CA THR A 322 -10.63 -0.20 11.98
C THR A 322 -10.23 -0.57 10.56
N ALA A 323 -9.23 0.11 9.99
CA ALA A 323 -8.76 -0.16 8.64
C ALA A 323 -8.16 -1.56 8.49
N LEU A 324 -7.37 -1.99 9.46
CA LEU A 324 -6.79 -3.34 9.47
C LEU A 324 -7.88 -4.41 9.65
N SER A 325 -8.86 -4.18 10.53
CA SER A 325 -10.00 -5.09 10.68
C SER A 325 -10.86 -5.20 9.42
N GLN A 326 -11.09 -4.10 8.69
CA GLN A 326 -11.78 -4.15 7.41
C GLN A 326 -11.03 -5.03 6.41
N ALA A 327 -9.73 -4.80 6.24
CA ALA A 327 -8.91 -5.56 5.29
C ALA A 327 -8.80 -7.04 5.67
N ALA A 328 -8.61 -7.36 6.95
CA ALA A 328 -8.53 -8.73 7.42
C ALA A 328 -9.87 -9.46 7.24
N ASN A 329 -10.99 -8.76 7.43
CA ASN A 329 -12.32 -9.30 7.15
C ASN A 329 -12.51 -9.60 5.65
N GLU A 330 -12.13 -8.69 4.76
CA GLU A 330 -12.20 -8.93 3.31
C GLU A 330 -11.35 -10.14 2.89
N LEU A 331 -10.12 -10.25 3.39
CA LEU A 331 -9.29 -11.45 3.19
C LEU A 331 -10.03 -12.71 3.66
N ARG A 332 -10.56 -12.71 4.89
CA ARG A 332 -11.29 -13.84 5.45
C ARG A 332 -12.51 -14.24 4.64
N VAL A 333 -13.26 -13.27 4.10
CA VAL A 333 -14.47 -13.52 3.29
C VAL A 333 -14.11 -14.15 1.95
N HIS A 334 -13.10 -13.63 1.26
CA HIS A 334 -12.72 -14.08 -0.08
C HIS A 334 -11.82 -15.34 -0.09
N LEU A 335 -11.26 -15.70 1.06
CA LEU A 335 -10.43 -16.90 1.25
C LEU A 335 -11.18 -18.12 1.81
N LYS A 336 -12.51 -18.06 1.90
CA LYS A 336 -13.33 -19.21 2.25
C LYS A 336 -13.27 -20.30 1.19
#